data_AF-A0A1Y3B9H4-F1
#
_entry.id   AF-A0A1Y3B9H4-F1
#
_cell.length_a   1.000
_cell.length_b   1.000
_cell.length_c   1.000
_cell.angle_alpha   90.00
_cell.angle_beta   90.00
_cell.angle_gamma   90.00
#
_symmetry.space_group_name_H-M   'P 1'
#
loop_
_entity.id
_entity.type
_entity.pdbx_description
1 polymer ?
#
loop_
_entity_poly.entity_id
_entity_poly.type
_entity_poly.pdbx_seq_one_letter_code
_entity_poly.pdbx_strand_id
1 'polypeptide(L)'
;MSISSTNHIDKSEENSPLKQSTSGEHCNNHIEQIREEKLENEAESPETIKHVDELIRLHGEELTDLIINHNAIIYICGNWKLITTNIKQAFNEILTKYHFNIRNEQQQPQQPQTSEAMKYLKQLQQNGRFVQDIWT
;
A
#
# COMPACT_ATOMS: atom_id res chain seq x y z
N MET A 1 20.92 55.32 -27.41
CA MET A 1 20.62 55.89 -26.09
C MET A 1 21.51 55.20 -25.07
N SER A 2 22.35 55.97 -24.38
CA SER A 2 23.14 55.60 -23.19
C SER A 2 22.22 55.06 -22.08
N ILE A 3 22.62 54.16 -21.18
CA ILE A 3 23.55 54.30 -20.03
C ILE A 3 23.84 52.88 -19.50
N SER A 4 25.09 52.43 -19.33
CA SER A 4 25.98 52.60 -18.16
C SER A 4 25.47 52.00 -16.84
N SER A 5 26.24 51.03 -16.31
CA SER A 5 26.93 51.06 -15.00
C SER A 5 26.98 49.66 -14.34
N THR A 6 28.15 48.99 -14.22
CA THR A 6 29.12 48.99 -13.08
C THR A 6 28.55 48.40 -11.78
N ASN A 7 29.20 47.58 -10.95
CA ASN A 7 30.59 47.32 -10.53
C ASN A 7 30.73 45.81 -10.15
N HIS A 8 31.85 45.09 -10.29
CA HIS A 8 33.23 45.23 -9.80
C HIS A 8 33.42 44.98 -8.29
N ILE A 9 34.51 44.25 -7.98
CA ILE A 9 35.34 44.19 -6.76
C ILE A 9 35.14 42.87 -5.98
N ASP A 10 36.01 41.85 -6.08
CA ASP A 10 37.48 41.74 -5.91
C ASP A 10 37.88 41.47 -4.45
N LYS A 11 38.68 40.40 -4.31
CA LYS A 11 39.87 40.27 -3.44
C LYS A 11 39.79 39.77 -2.00
N SER A 12 40.61 38.73 -1.79
CA SER A 12 41.58 38.50 -0.69
C SER A 12 41.02 38.31 0.74
N GLU A 13 41.63 37.63 1.70
CA GLU A 13 42.93 37.00 1.89
C GLU A 13 42.83 36.17 3.21
N GLU A 14 43.73 35.20 3.36
CA GLU A 14 44.42 34.84 4.61
C GLU A 14 43.77 34.16 5.84
N ASN A 15 44.57 33.19 6.31
CA ASN A 15 44.93 32.85 7.70
C ASN A 15 44.24 31.69 8.48
N SER A 16 45.01 30.61 8.60
CA SER A 16 45.15 29.54 9.62
C SER A 16 44.98 29.98 11.10
N PRO A 17 45.29 29.13 12.11
CA PRO A 17 44.85 27.76 12.44
C PRO A 17 44.32 27.69 13.90
N LEU A 18 43.62 26.63 14.32
CA LEU A 18 43.59 26.29 15.76
C LEU A 18 43.44 24.78 16.01
N LYS A 19 44.47 24.22 16.64
CA LYS A 19 44.45 22.92 17.32
C LYS A 19 43.73 23.10 18.66
N GLN A 20 42.81 22.20 19.01
CA GLN A 20 42.63 21.80 20.40
C GLN A 20 42.43 20.28 20.49
N SER A 21 43.14 19.74 21.47
CA SER A 21 43.34 18.34 21.81
C SER A 21 42.60 18.06 23.10
N THR A 22 41.73 17.05 23.12
CA THR A 22 41.25 16.38 24.34
C THR A 22 40.92 14.95 23.94
N SER A 23 41.84 14.00 24.15
CA SER A 23 41.77 13.00 25.23
C SER A 23 40.43 12.25 25.27
N GLY A 24 40.44 10.99 24.86
CA GLY A 24 39.29 10.10 24.99
C GLY A 24 39.45 8.82 24.21
N GLU A 25 40.26 7.91 24.77
CA GLU A 25 40.07 6.45 24.77
C GLU A 25 39.95 5.67 23.44
N HIS A 26 40.91 4.75 23.30
CA HIS A 26 40.88 3.57 22.45
C HIS A 26 39.55 2.81 22.56
N CYS A 27 38.81 2.68 21.46
CA CYS A 27 37.86 1.58 21.28
C CYS A 27 38.51 0.54 20.37
N ASN A 28 38.95 -0.55 20.98
CA ASN A 28 39.38 -1.75 20.29
C ASN A 28 38.20 -2.35 19.50
N ASN A 29 38.40 -2.43 18.19
CA ASN A 29 38.07 -3.52 17.28
C ASN A 29 37.00 -4.55 17.71
N HIS A 30 36.06 -4.74 16.79
CA HIS A 30 35.66 -6.08 16.32
C HIS A 30 34.69 -6.86 17.22
N ILE A 31 33.42 -6.50 17.11
CA ILE A 31 32.27 -7.42 17.24
C ILE A 31 31.43 -7.16 15.98
N GLU A 32 31.80 -7.80 14.87
CA GLU A 32 31.11 -8.98 14.35
C GLU A 32 29.62 -8.73 14.04
N GLN A 33 29.36 -8.76 12.73
CA GLN A 33 28.17 -9.32 12.08
C GLN A 33 26.89 -8.48 12.13
N ILE A 34 26.77 -7.65 11.09
CA ILE A 34 25.65 -7.70 10.12
C ILE A 34 24.34 -8.10 10.78
N ARG A 35 23.67 -7.12 11.38
CA ARG A 35 22.29 -7.25 11.80
C ARG A 35 21.44 -7.23 10.55
N GLU A 36 21.22 -8.44 10.05
CA GLU A 36 20.42 -8.78 8.89
C GLU A 36 19.12 -7.98 8.84
N GLU A 37 18.89 -7.41 7.67
CA GLU A 37 17.61 -6.95 7.16
C GLU A 37 16.62 -8.12 7.17
N LYS A 38 15.97 -8.35 8.30
CA LYS A 38 14.82 -9.26 8.38
C LYS A 38 13.55 -8.46 8.21
N LEU A 39 13.40 -7.88 7.01
CA LEU A 39 12.11 -7.45 6.49
C LEU A 39 11.41 -8.70 5.99
N GLU A 40 10.97 -9.54 6.94
CA GLU A 40 10.08 -10.66 6.64
C GLU A 40 8.78 -10.08 6.10
N ASN A 41 8.64 -10.15 4.78
CA ASN A 41 7.34 -10.45 4.19
C ASN A 41 6.85 -11.73 4.88
N GLU A 42 6.06 -11.56 5.93
CA GLU A 42 5.14 -12.59 6.40
C GLU A 42 4.16 -12.84 5.26
N ALA A 43 4.58 -13.66 4.29
CA ALA A 43 3.65 -14.43 3.49
C ALA A 43 2.95 -15.35 4.49
N GLU A 44 1.82 -14.87 5.01
CA GLU A 44 0.92 -15.55 5.92
C GLU A 44 0.78 -17.01 5.47
N SER A 45 1.34 -17.94 6.26
CA SER A 45 1.36 -19.34 5.86
C SER A 45 -0.08 -19.84 5.71
N PRO A 46 -0.41 -20.63 4.67
CA PRO A 46 -1.78 -21.10 4.45
C PRO A 46 -2.34 -21.97 5.60
N GLU A 47 -1.49 -22.40 6.56
CA GLU A 47 -1.87 -23.23 7.71
C GLU A 47 -2.68 -22.47 8.78
N THR A 48 -2.75 -21.14 8.72
CA THR A 48 -3.52 -20.32 9.70
C THR A 48 -4.86 -19.81 9.17
N ILE A 49 -5.19 -20.06 7.91
CA ILE A 49 -6.40 -19.53 7.27
C ILE A 49 -7.64 -20.32 7.72
N LYS A 50 -8.57 -19.63 8.35
CA LYS A 50 -9.75 -20.24 9.00
C LYS A 50 -11.03 -20.03 8.21
N HIS A 51 -11.09 -19.00 7.37
CA HIS A 51 -12.33 -18.64 6.68
C HIS A 51 -12.09 -18.08 5.27
N VAL A 52 -13.12 -18.18 4.43
CA VAL A 52 -13.04 -17.84 3.00
C VAL A 52 -12.76 -16.36 2.75
N ASP A 53 -13.17 -15.48 3.67
CA ASP A 53 -12.91 -14.04 3.54
C ASP A 53 -11.42 -13.69 3.72
N GLU A 54 -10.67 -14.48 4.50
CA GLU A 54 -9.21 -14.37 4.60
C GLU A 54 -8.55 -14.77 3.27
N LEU A 55 -8.98 -15.87 2.64
CA LEU A 55 -8.50 -16.27 1.30
C LEU A 55 -8.78 -15.18 0.25
N ILE A 56 -9.95 -14.55 0.31
CA ILE A 56 -10.31 -13.45 -0.60
C ILE A 56 -9.34 -12.27 -0.44
N ARG A 57 -8.98 -11.92 0.80
CA ARG A 57 -8.02 -10.83 1.06
C ARG A 57 -6.61 -11.19 0.61
N LEU A 58 -6.17 -12.42 0.90
CA LEU A 58 -4.85 -12.91 0.53
C LEU A 58 -4.63 -12.86 -0.99
N HIS A 59 -5.61 -13.33 -1.75
CA HIS A 59 -5.57 -13.33 -3.23
C HIS A 59 -6.21 -12.07 -3.85
N GLY A 60 -6.34 -10.99 -3.08
CA GLY A 60 -7.17 -9.84 -3.44
C GLY A 60 -6.75 -9.13 -4.74
N GLU A 61 -5.46 -9.13 -5.06
CA GLU A 61 -4.93 -8.53 -6.29
C GLU A 61 -5.37 -9.31 -7.52
N GLU A 62 -5.10 -10.62 -7.54
CA GLU A 62 -5.45 -11.55 -8.61
C GLU A 62 -6.98 -11.62 -8.81
N LEU A 63 -7.73 -11.69 -7.70
CA LEU A 63 -9.20 -11.66 -7.73
C LEU A 63 -9.72 -10.35 -8.32
N THR A 64 -9.13 -9.21 -7.96
CA THR A 64 -9.54 -7.91 -8.50
C THR A 64 -9.28 -7.84 -10.00
N ASP A 65 -8.14 -8.33 -10.46
CA ASP A 65 -7.81 -8.41 -11.89
C ASP A 65 -8.83 -9.27 -12.67
N LEU A 66 -9.17 -10.45 -12.15
CA LEU A 66 -10.19 -11.31 -12.75
C LEU A 66 -11.56 -10.61 -12.85
N ILE A 67 -11.96 -9.90 -11.79
CA ILE A 67 -13.24 -9.18 -11.74
C ILE A 67 -13.26 -8.00 -12.72
N ILE A 68 -12.21 -7.18 -12.73
CA ILE A 68 -12.22 -5.93 -13.49
C ILE A 68 -11.85 -6.16 -14.95
N ASN A 69 -10.78 -6.90 -15.22
CA ASN A 69 -10.17 -7.00 -16.55
C ASN A 69 -10.64 -8.23 -17.32
N HIS A 70 -10.98 -9.32 -16.63
CA HIS A 70 -11.38 -10.58 -17.27
C HIS A 70 -12.87 -10.86 -17.23
N ASN A 71 -13.69 -9.90 -16.80
CA ASN A 71 -15.15 -10.04 -16.71
C ASN A 71 -15.63 -11.27 -15.90
N ALA A 72 -14.87 -11.70 -14.89
CA ALA A 72 -15.22 -12.86 -14.08
C ALA A 72 -16.61 -12.72 -13.40
N ILE A 73 -17.24 -13.87 -13.15
CA ILE A 73 -18.51 -13.97 -12.41
C ILE A 73 -18.21 -14.56 -11.03
N ILE A 74 -18.71 -13.89 -9.99
CA ILE A 74 -18.56 -14.29 -8.60
C ILE A 74 -19.80 -15.07 -8.19
N TYR A 75 -19.60 -16.29 -7.68
CA TYR A 75 -20.64 -17.11 -7.09
C TYR A 75 -20.38 -17.29 -5.61
N ILE A 76 -21.39 -17.02 -4.78
CA ILE A 76 -21.35 -17.22 -3.34
C ILE A 76 -22.51 -18.13 -2.97
N CYS A 77 -22.23 -19.29 -2.38
CA CYS A 77 -23.25 -20.25 -1.94
C CYS A 77 -23.04 -20.73 -0.51
N GLY A 78 -24.14 -20.96 0.22
CA GLY A 78 -24.14 -21.62 1.52
C GLY A 78 -25.04 -20.98 2.58
N ASN A 79 -24.79 -21.27 3.86
CA ASN A 79 -25.63 -20.77 4.95
C ASN A 79 -25.40 -19.28 5.24
N TRP A 80 -26.48 -18.49 5.33
CA TRP A 80 -26.39 -17.04 5.56
C TRP A 80 -25.54 -16.66 6.78
N LYS A 81 -25.59 -17.46 7.86
CA LYS A 81 -24.86 -17.19 9.12
C LYS A 81 -23.35 -17.15 8.94
N LEU A 82 -22.84 -17.81 7.90
CA LEU A 82 -21.40 -17.91 7.63
C LEU A 82 -20.94 -16.93 6.54
N ILE A 83 -21.87 -16.39 5.74
CA ILE A 83 -21.53 -15.87 4.41
C ILE A 83 -21.69 -14.35 4.29
N THR A 84 -22.72 -13.75 4.87
CA THR A 84 -23.22 -12.50 4.29
C THR A 84 -22.41 -11.25 4.63
N THR A 85 -21.75 -11.19 5.79
CA THR A 85 -21.11 -9.94 6.23
C THR A 85 -19.63 -9.94 5.88
N ASN A 86 -18.89 -10.97 6.29
CA ASN A 86 -17.43 -10.99 6.16
C ASN A 86 -16.97 -11.11 4.70
N ILE A 87 -17.65 -11.91 3.89
CA ILE A 87 -17.28 -12.11 2.48
C ILE A 87 -17.55 -10.83 1.67
N LYS A 88 -18.70 -10.18 1.87
CA LYS A 88 -19.01 -8.91 1.19
C LYS A 88 -18.03 -7.81 1.58
N GLN A 89 -17.66 -7.77 2.85
CA GLN A 89 -16.66 -6.84 3.35
C GLN A 89 -15.29 -7.11 2.73
N ALA A 90 -14.82 -8.35 2.67
CA ALA A 90 -13.56 -8.70 2.04
C ALA A 90 -13.53 -8.30 0.55
N PHE A 91 -14.60 -8.55 -0.20
CA PHE A 91 -14.70 -8.08 -1.59
C PHE A 91 -14.63 -6.55 -1.70
N ASN A 92 -15.28 -5.82 -0.79
CA ASN A 92 -15.21 -4.36 -0.77
C ASN A 92 -13.78 -3.87 -0.50
N GLU A 93 -13.09 -4.50 0.45
CA GLU A 93 -11.72 -4.18 0.84
C GLU A 93 -10.74 -4.39 -0.32
N ILE A 94 -10.77 -5.55 -1.00
CA ILE A 94 -9.85 -5.82 -2.12
C ILE A 94 -10.11 -4.87 -3.30
N LEU A 95 -11.37 -4.56 -3.61
CA LEU A 95 -11.71 -3.62 -4.68
C LEU A 95 -11.25 -2.21 -4.34
N THR A 96 -11.45 -1.78 -3.09
CA THR A 96 -10.96 -0.48 -2.62
C THR A 96 -9.44 -0.41 -2.74
N LYS A 97 -8.73 -1.44 -2.31
CA LYS A 97 -7.26 -1.50 -2.31
C LYS A 97 -6.66 -1.55 -3.71
N TYR A 98 -7.14 -2.44 -4.57
CA TYR A 98 -6.47 -2.76 -5.84
C TYR A 98 -7.11 -2.08 -7.07
N HIS A 99 -8.34 -1.58 -6.99
CA HIS A 99 -8.98 -0.89 -8.12
C HIS A 99 -9.12 0.62 -7.89
N PHE A 100 -9.69 1.01 -6.75
CA PHE A 100 -10.02 2.41 -6.50
C PHE A 100 -8.85 3.21 -5.93
N ASN A 101 -8.05 2.66 -5.01
CA ASN A 101 -6.88 3.37 -4.46
C ASN A 101 -5.75 3.55 -5.50
N ILE A 102 -5.48 2.53 -6.34
CA ILE A 102 -4.44 2.63 -7.39
C ILE A 102 -4.74 3.78 -8.38
N ARG A 103 -6.01 3.99 -8.72
CA ARG A 103 -6.41 5.09 -9.62
C ARG A 103 -6.25 6.48 -9.00
N ASN A 104 -6.23 6.59 -7.67
CA ASN A 104 -6.26 7.86 -6.95
C ASN A 104 -4.89 8.32 -6.44
N GLU A 105 -3.80 7.59 -6.66
CA GLU A 105 -2.45 8.16 -6.44
C GLU A 105 -2.18 9.42 -7.29
N GLN A 106 -2.99 9.65 -8.34
CA GLN A 106 -2.94 10.86 -9.16
C GLN A 106 -3.88 11.98 -8.71
N GLN A 107 -4.73 11.79 -7.69
CA GLN A 107 -5.71 12.80 -7.25
C GLN A 107 -5.77 12.90 -5.72
N GLN A 108 -5.79 14.15 -5.21
CA GLN A 108 -5.65 14.51 -3.79
C GLN A 108 -6.50 13.69 -2.80
N PRO A 109 -6.02 13.55 -1.54
CA PRO A 109 -6.66 12.70 -0.55
C PRO A 109 -7.92 13.36 0.02
N GLN A 110 -9.10 13.00 -0.48
CA GLN A 110 -10.36 13.32 0.18
C GLN A 110 -11.32 12.12 0.21
N GLN A 111 -11.54 11.65 1.45
CA GLN A 111 -12.59 10.72 1.92
C GLN A 111 -12.46 9.21 1.64
N PRO A 112 -12.97 8.37 2.57
CA PRO A 112 -12.87 6.91 2.48
C PRO A 112 -13.68 6.38 1.29
N GLN A 113 -12.97 5.78 0.33
CA GLN A 113 -13.52 5.26 -0.93
C GLN A 113 -14.33 3.97 -0.80
N THR A 114 -14.57 3.52 0.43
CA THR A 114 -15.39 2.34 0.76
C THR A 114 -16.78 2.41 0.12
N SER A 115 -17.29 3.62 -0.14
CA SER A 115 -18.55 3.89 -0.84
C SER A 115 -18.53 3.47 -2.31
N GLU A 116 -17.45 3.72 -3.05
CA GLU A 116 -17.37 3.42 -4.50
C GLU A 116 -17.27 1.91 -4.75
N ALA A 117 -16.44 1.20 -3.98
CA ALA A 117 -16.37 -0.25 -4.04
C ALA A 117 -17.73 -0.92 -3.73
N MET A 118 -18.48 -0.36 -2.78
CA MET A 118 -19.81 -0.85 -2.43
C MET A 118 -20.83 -0.61 -3.56
N LYS A 119 -20.77 0.54 -4.23
CA LYS A 119 -21.59 0.82 -5.41
C LYS A 119 -21.25 -0.15 -6.55
N TYR A 120 -19.97 -0.40 -6.78
CA TYR A 120 -19.52 -1.31 -7.83
C TYR A 120 -19.98 -2.75 -7.58
N LEU A 121 -19.88 -3.25 -6.36
CA LEU A 121 -20.42 -4.57 -6.00
C LEU A 121 -21.93 -4.67 -6.26
N LYS A 122 -22.69 -3.61 -5.95
CA LYS A 122 -24.13 -3.56 -6.28
C LYS A 122 -24.37 -3.60 -7.80
N GLN A 123 -23.55 -2.92 -8.59
CA GLN A 123 -23.63 -2.98 -10.05
C GLN A 123 -23.32 -4.37 -10.58
N LEU A 124 -22.29 -5.04 -10.05
CA LEU A 124 -21.99 -6.44 -10.42
C LEU A 124 -23.17 -7.37 -10.10
N GLN A 125 -23.85 -7.17 -8.97
CA GLN A 125 -25.04 -7.93 -8.61
C GLN A 125 -26.20 -7.67 -9.59
N GLN A 126 -26.45 -6.40 -9.94
CA GLN A 126 -27.49 -6.02 -10.91
C GLN A 126 -27.21 -6.59 -12.31
N ASN A 127 -25.95 -6.68 -12.69
CA ASN A 127 -25.51 -7.18 -13.99
C ASN A 127 -25.32 -8.70 -14.03
N GLY A 128 -25.70 -9.42 -12.97
CA GLY A 128 -25.58 -10.89 -12.90
C GLY A 128 -24.16 -11.43 -12.77
N ARG A 129 -23.18 -10.56 -12.47
CA ARG A 129 -21.76 -10.91 -12.27
C ARG A 129 -21.41 -11.17 -10.80
N PHE A 130 -22.32 -10.90 -9.88
CA PHE A 130 -22.21 -11.25 -8.46
C PHE A 130 -23.49 -11.98 -8.03
N VAL A 131 -23.43 -13.31 -7.98
CA VAL A 131 -24.58 -14.19 -7.75
C VAL A 131 -24.48 -14.80 -6.35
N GLN A 132 -25.58 -14.73 -5.60
CA GLN A 132 -25.68 -15.26 -4.25
C GLN A 132 -26.79 -16.33 -4.19
N ASP A 133 -26.45 -17.52 -3.74
CA ASP A 133 -27.39 -18.61 -3.45
C ASP A 133 -27.27 -18.99 -1.97
N ILE A 134 -28.06 -18.31 -1.14
CA ILE A 134 -27.90 -18.34 0.32
C ILE A 134 -29.13 -18.98 0.95
N TRP A 135 -28.90 -20.03 1.75
CA TRP A 135 -29.95 -20.73 2.49
C TRP A 135 -29.88 -20.50 4.00
N THR A 136 -30.99 -20.75 4.69
CA THR A 136 -31.14 -20.64 6.15
C THR A 136 -31.10 -21.98 6.85
#